data_AF-A0A7Y2AG77-F1
#
_entry.id   AF-A0A7Y2AG77-F1
#
_cell.length_a   1.000
_cell.length_b   1.000
_cell.length_c   1.000
_cell.angle_alpha   90.00
_cell.angle_beta   90.00
_cell.angle_gamma   90.00
#
_symmetry.space_group_name_H-M   'P 1'
#
loop_
_entity.id
_entity.type
_entity.pdbx_description
1 polymer ?
#
loop_
_entity_poly.entity_id
_entity_poly.type
_entity_poly.pdbx_seq_one_letter_code
_entity_poly.pdbx_strand_id
1 'polypeptide(L)'
;MKEDLLNAFGAIIPSSNNVQQNLHELMAGQMGLGPITDIIAYTLPFEVQEKLQLLAEPDVDARAHDLISMLQSGDIELHSISIEEQTLKDGNEPNDRFPPPFSLN
;
A
#
# COMPACT_ATOMS: atom_id res chain seq x y z
N MET A 1 5.17 -7.60 -17.06
CA MET A 1 4.55 -7.96 -15.77
C MET A 1 4.78 -6.92 -14.68
N LYS A 2 6.01 -6.73 -14.17
CA LYS A 2 6.29 -5.69 -13.13
C LYS A 2 5.80 -4.30 -13.57
N GLU A 3 6.12 -3.90 -14.79
CA GLU A 3 5.69 -2.62 -15.35
C GLU A 3 4.16 -2.53 -15.46
N ASP A 4 3.49 -3.58 -15.92
CA ASP A 4 2.03 -3.63 -16.05
C ASP A 4 1.33 -3.47 -14.70
N LEU A 5 1.84 -4.12 -13.66
CA LEU A 5 1.35 -3.98 -12.29
C LEU A 5 1.49 -2.55 -11.77
N LEU A 6 2.67 -1.95 -11.98
CA LEU A 6 2.94 -0.58 -11.51
C LEU A 6 2.12 0.46 -12.28
N ASN A 7 1.88 0.23 -13.58
CA ASN A 7 0.99 1.06 -14.39
C ASN A 7 -0.47 0.94 -13.93
N ALA A 8 -0.95 -0.28 -13.66
CA ALA A 8 -2.30 -0.51 -13.16
C ALA A 8 -2.51 0.16 -11.79
N PHE A 9 -1.53 0.04 -10.89
CA PHE A 9 -1.56 0.71 -9.59
C PHE A 9 -1.47 2.23 -9.72
N GLY A 10 -0.60 2.74 -10.60
CA GLY A 10 -0.47 4.18 -10.84
C GLY A 10 -1.74 4.83 -11.42
N ALA A 11 -2.58 4.06 -12.12
CA ALA A 11 -3.84 4.54 -12.69
C ALA A 11 -4.93 4.77 -11.65
N ILE A 12 -4.89 4.08 -10.51
CA ILE A 12 -5.90 4.22 -9.44
C ILE A 12 -5.49 5.27 -8.40
N ILE A 13 -4.20 5.51 -8.19
CA ILE A 13 -3.71 6.42 -7.16
C ILE A 13 -3.91 7.90 -7.57
N PRO A 14 -4.43 8.77 -6.68
CA PRO A 14 -4.53 10.21 -6.94
C PRO A 14 -3.16 10.83 -7.25
N SER A 15 -3.13 11.76 -8.20
CA SER A 15 -1.93 12.50 -8.64
C SER A 15 -1.38 13.45 -7.56
N SER A 16 -0.95 12.92 -6.42
CA SER A 16 -0.13 13.63 -5.46
C SER A 16 1.35 13.37 -5.77
N ASN A 17 2.16 14.42 -5.75
CA ASN A 17 3.57 14.35 -6.18
C ASN A 17 4.40 13.30 -5.41
N ASN A 18 4.05 13.03 -4.15
CA ASN A 18 4.82 12.12 -3.29
C ASN A 18 4.60 10.64 -3.67
N VAL A 19 3.36 10.22 -3.93
CA VAL A 19 3.08 8.80 -4.22
C VAL A 19 3.59 8.38 -5.59
N GLN A 20 3.53 9.27 -6.59
CA GLN A 20 4.10 9.04 -7.91
C GLN A 20 5.64 8.89 -7.85
N GLN A 21 6.31 9.65 -6.96
CA GLN A 21 7.75 9.50 -6.73
C GLN A 21 8.08 8.15 -6.06
N ASN A 22 7.35 7.75 -5.02
CA ASN A 22 7.55 6.45 -4.38
C ASN A 22 7.30 5.29 -5.35
N LEU A 23 6.31 5.43 -6.24
CA LEU A 23 6.05 4.46 -7.31
C LEU A 23 7.22 4.40 -8.30
N HIS A 24 7.76 5.55 -8.68
CA HIS A 24 8.93 5.62 -9.55
C HIS A 24 10.17 4.96 -8.91
N GLU A 25 10.38 5.16 -7.61
CA GLU A 25 11.46 4.51 -6.86
C GLU A 25 11.28 2.99 -6.78
N LEU A 26 10.05 2.50 -6.62
CA LEU A 26 9.72 1.06 -6.71
C LEU A 26 9.99 0.49 -8.11
N MET A 27 9.72 1.26 -9.17
CA MET A 27 10.03 0.87 -10.54
C MET A 27 11.55 0.79 -10.77
N ALA A 28 12.29 1.81 -10.32
CA ALA A 28 13.73 1.94 -10.47
C ALA A 28 14.50 0.97 -9.55
N GLY A 29 13.88 0.51 -8.47
CA GLY A 29 14.48 -0.41 -7.50
C GLY A 29 14.64 -1.84 -8.04
N GLN A 30 15.62 -2.55 -7.49
CA GLN A 30 15.89 -3.98 -7.76
C GLN A 30 14.88 -4.94 -7.11
N MET A 31 13.76 -4.43 -6.61
CA MET A 31 12.75 -5.25 -5.97
C MET A 31 12.08 -6.15 -6.99
N GLY A 32 12.01 -7.45 -6.67
CA GLY A 32 11.37 -8.46 -7.49
C GLY A 32 9.85 -8.30 -7.54
N LEU A 33 9.20 -8.99 -8.47
CA LEU A 33 7.75 -8.90 -8.69
C LEU A 33 6.94 -9.30 -7.45
N GLY A 34 7.33 -10.40 -6.78
CA GLY A 34 6.62 -10.93 -5.60
C GLY A 34 6.47 -9.89 -4.49
N PRO A 35 7.57 -9.34 -3.94
CA PRO A 35 7.50 -8.31 -2.91
C PRO A 35 6.68 -7.07 -3.31
N ILE A 36 6.78 -6.61 -4.56
CA ILE A 36 5.98 -5.48 -5.06
C ILE A 36 4.49 -5.83 -5.07
N THR A 37 4.15 -7.03 -5.56
CA THR A 37 2.78 -7.55 -5.60
C THR A 37 2.19 -7.59 -4.20
N ASP A 38 2.94 -8.09 -3.22
CA ASP A 38 2.48 -8.20 -1.84
C ASP A 38 2.29 -6.81 -1.22
N ILE A 39 3.25 -5.88 -1.39
CA ILE A 39 3.12 -4.50 -0.88
C ILE A 39 1.84 -3.84 -1.41
N ILE A 40 1.60 -3.90 -2.72
CA ILE A 40 0.41 -3.29 -3.33
C ILE A 40 -0.88 -3.96 -2.81
N ALA A 41 -0.92 -5.29 -2.76
CA ALA A 41 -2.08 -6.04 -2.25
C ALA A 41 -2.44 -5.68 -0.79
N TYR A 42 -1.44 -5.44 0.06
CA TYR A 42 -1.67 -5.11 1.47
C TYR A 42 -1.93 -3.64 1.75
N THR A 43 -1.42 -2.74 0.90
CA THR A 43 -1.60 -1.29 1.05
C THR A 43 -2.97 -0.80 0.59
N LEU A 44 -3.63 -1.55 -0.30
CA LEU A 44 -4.93 -1.19 -0.81
C LEU A 44 -6.08 -1.74 0.04
N PRO A 45 -7.22 -1.01 0.10
CA PRO A 45 -8.38 -1.41 0.89
C PRO A 45 -9.25 -2.45 0.18
N PHE A 46 -8.64 -3.56 -0.28
CA PHE A 46 -9.38 -4.70 -0.82
C PHE A 46 -10.27 -5.35 0.24
N GLU A 47 -11.37 -5.94 -0.21
CA GLU A 47 -12.23 -6.76 0.64
C GLU A 47 -11.47 -7.98 1.15
N VAL A 48 -11.88 -8.48 2.32
CA VAL A 48 -11.20 -9.60 2.99
C VAL A 48 -11.09 -10.83 2.06
N GLN A 49 -12.13 -11.09 1.26
CA GLN A 49 -12.14 -12.24 0.35
C GLN A 49 -11.14 -12.09 -0.80
N GLU A 50 -10.96 -10.88 -1.33
CA GLU A 50 -9.98 -10.60 -2.39
C GLU A 50 -8.56 -10.79 -1.85
N LYS A 51 -8.29 -10.29 -0.63
CA LYS A 51 -6.99 -10.50 0.04
C LYS A 51 -6.70 -11.98 0.27
N LEU A 52 -7.70 -12.76 0.70
CA LEU A 52 -7.56 -14.20 0.90
C LEU A 52 -7.31 -14.94 -0.42
N GLN A 53 -7.96 -14.52 -1.51
CA GLN A 53 -7.71 -15.07 -2.84
C GLN A 53 -6.27 -14.83 -3.27
N LEU A 54 -5.78 -13.59 -3.17
CA LEU A 54 -4.39 -13.27 -3.50
C LEU A 54 -3.41 -14.08 -2.63
N LEU A 55 -3.66 -14.20 -1.33
CA LEU A 55 -2.84 -14.99 -0.41
C LEU A 55 -2.78 -16.48 -0.74
N ALA A 56 -3.85 -17.03 -1.29
CA ALA A 56 -3.96 -18.44 -1.62
C ALA A 56 -3.22 -18.82 -2.91
N GLU A 57 -2.88 -17.85 -3.77
CA GLU A 57 -2.19 -18.09 -5.04
C GLU A 57 -0.66 -18.16 -4.84
N PRO A 58 -0.02 -19.35 -4.90
CA PRO A 58 1.42 -19.49 -4.67
C PRO A 58 2.27 -18.99 -5.85
N ASP A 59 1.74 -18.96 -7.07
CA ASP A 59 2.46 -18.49 -8.24
C ASP A 59 2.49 -16.95 -8.27
N VAL A 60 3.69 -16.39 -8.28
CA VAL A 60 3.90 -14.94 -8.22
C VAL A 60 3.37 -14.23 -9.46
N ASP A 61 3.54 -14.83 -10.64
CA ASP A 61 3.08 -14.23 -11.89
C ASP A 61 1.55 -14.30 -11.99
N ALA A 62 0.94 -15.42 -11.58
CA ALA A 62 -0.51 -15.55 -11.52
C ALA A 62 -1.12 -14.56 -10.51
N ARG A 63 -0.55 -14.48 -9.31
CA ARG A 63 -0.98 -13.52 -8.28
C ARG A 63 -0.88 -12.07 -8.75
N ALA A 64 0.16 -11.73 -9.49
CA ALA A 64 0.31 -10.39 -10.07
C ALA A 64 -0.76 -10.09 -11.13
N HIS A 65 -1.15 -11.07 -11.96
CA HIS A 65 -2.25 -10.90 -12.91
C HIS A 65 -3.59 -10.70 -12.20
N ASP A 66 -3.88 -11.51 -11.18
CA ASP A 66 -5.11 -11.37 -10.40
C ASP A 66 -5.19 -9.99 -9.77
N LEU A 67 -4.09 -9.51 -9.19
CA LEU A 67 -4.01 -8.18 -8.62
C LEU A 67 -4.24 -7.09 -9.69
N ILE A 68 -3.64 -7.20 -10.88
CA ILE A 68 -3.89 -6.27 -11.99
C ILE A 68 -5.36 -6.23 -12.38
N SER A 69 -6.00 -7.40 -12.47
CA SER A 69 -7.43 -7.51 -12.80
C SER A 69 -8.30 -6.83 -11.72
N MET A 70 -7.97 -7.01 -10.45
CA MET A 70 -8.65 -6.35 -9.34
C MET A 70 -8.48 -4.83 -9.40
N LEU A 71 -7.26 -4.34 -9.64
CA LEU A 71 -6.98 -2.90 -9.80
C LEU A 71 -7.78 -2.27 -10.94
N GLN A 72 -7.94 -2.99 -12.05
CA GLN A 72 -8.63 -2.50 -13.25
C GLN A 72 -10.16 -2.58 -13.17
N SER A 73 -10.71 -3.41 -12.27
CA SER A 73 -12.16 -3.53 -12.05
C SER A 73 -12.79 -2.21 -11.60
N GLY A 74 -12.03 -1.37 -10.91
CA GLY A 74 -12.49 -0.08 -10.38
C GLY A 74 -13.28 -0.20 -9.06
N ASP A 75 -13.34 -1.39 -8.46
CA ASP A 75 -14.08 -1.64 -7.21
C ASP A 75 -13.37 -1.11 -5.96
N ILE A 76 -12.17 -0.51 -6.12
CA ILE A 76 -11.38 0.02 -5.02
C ILE A 76 -11.78 1.46 -4.73
N GLU A 77 -12.55 1.66 -3.67
CA GLU A 77 -12.83 2.99 -3.13
C GLU A 77 -11.62 3.50 -2.33
N LEU A 78 -10.76 4.28 -2.97
CA LEU A 78 -9.69 5.05 -2.32
C LEU A 78 -10.24 6.27 -1.57
N HIS A 79 -11.30 6.10 -0.78
CA HIS A 79 -11.82 7.16 0.08
C HIS A 79 -10.85 7.38 1.23
N SER A 80 -9.89 8.29 1.00
CA SER A 80 -9.05 8.94 2.00
C SER A 80 -8.48 7.97 3.03
N ILE A 81 -7.33 7.36 2.72
CA ILE A 81 -6.36 7.00 3.76
C ILE A 81 -6.18 8.29 4.57
N SER A 82 -6.81 8.31 5.74
CA SER A 82 -6.97 9.52 6.52
C SER A 82 -5.60 10.15 6.76
N ILE A 83 -5.55 11.45 6.55
CA ILE A 83 -4.49 12.39 6.96
C ILE A 83 -4.16 12.26 8.47
N GLU A 84 -4.91 11.44 9.21
CA GLU A 84 -4.76 11.10 10.63
C GLU A 84 -3.41 10.44 10.97
N GLU A 85 -2.74 9.72 10.06
CA GLU A 85 -1.37 9.22 10.32
C GLU A 85 -0.28 10.31 10.16
N GLN A 86 -0.59 11.45 9.55
CA GLN A 86 0.36 12.57 9.39
C GLN A 86 0.14 13.71 10.40
N THR A 87 -0.97 13.72 11.13
CA THR A 87 -1.15 14.62 12.27
C THR A 87 -0.58 14.00 13.54
N LEU A 88 0.75 13.83 13.58
CA LEU A 88 1.47 14.00 14.83
C LEU A 88 1.14 15.42 15.29
N LYS A 89 0.15 15.53 16.18
CA LYS A 89 -0.26 16.79 16.77
C LYS A 89 0.97 17.40 17.45
N ASP A 90 1.54 18.43 16.84
CA ASP A 90 2.30 19.49 17.50
C ASP A 90 1.35 20.33 18.38
N GLY A 91 0.59 19.63 19.22
CA GLY A 91 -0.41 20.15 20.13
C GLY A 91 0.11 20.00 21.54
N ASN A 92 0.45 21.13 22.13
CA ASN A 92 0.94 21.38 23.47
C ASN A 92 0.03 20.80 24.60
N GLU A 93 -0.08 19.48 24.74
CA GLU A 93 -0.73 18.81 25.88
C GLU A 93 0.30 18.04 26.75
N PRO A 94 0.31 18.21 28.09
CA PRO A 94 1.44 17.78 28.92
C PRO A 94 1.51 16.28 29.26
N ASN A 95 0.63 15.41 28.74
CA ASN A 95 0.39 14.10 29.39
C ASN A 95 0.50 12.82 28.55
N ASP A 96 0.82 12.88 27.26
CA ASP A 96 1.02 11.68 26.43
C ASP A 96 2.49 11.49 26.02
N ARG A 97 3.41 11.51 27.00
CA ARG A 97 4.80 11.14 26.74
C ARG A 97 4.95 9.63 26.62
N PHE A 98 5.11 9.18 25.38
CA PHE A 98 5.77 7.93 25.05
C PHE A 98 7.31 8.12 25.08
N PRO A 99 8.10 7.15 25.57
CA PRO A 99 7.65 5.90 26.16
C PRO A 99 7.17 6.09 27.61
N PRO A 100 6.16 5.32 28.04
CA PRO A 100 5.67 5.36 29.41
C PRO A 100 6.77 4.95 30.40
N PRO A 101 6.72 5.42 31.66
CA PRO A 101 7.82 5.33 32.63
C PRO A 101 8.25 3.90 32.98
N PHE A 102 7.43 2.89 32.70
CA PHE A 102 7.82 1.48 32.85
C PHE A 102 8.87 1.02 31.83
N SER A 103 9.18 1.83 30.81
CA SER A 103 10.08 1.46 29.70
C SER A 103 11.56 1.72 29.99
N LEU A 104 11.91 2.21 31.19
CA LEU A 104 13.27 2.63 31.55
C LEU A 104 13.98 1.66 32.52
N ASN A 105 13.60 0.37 32.52
CA ASN A 105 14.30 -0.64 33.34
C ASN A 105 15.67 -1.01 32.77
#